data_AF-A0A522Q6A1-F1
#
_entry.id   AF-A0A522Q6A1-F1
#
_cell.length_a   1.000
_cell.length_b   1.000
_cell.length_c   1.000
_cell.angle_alpha   90.00
_cell.angle_beta   90.00
_cell.angle_gamma   90.00
#
_symmetry.space_group_name_H-M   'P 1'
#
loop_
_entity.id
_entity.type
_entity.pdbx_description
1 polymer ?
#
loop_
_entity_poly.entity_id
_entity_poly.type
_entity_poly.pdbx_seq_one_letter_code
_entity_poly.pdbx_strand_id
1 'polypeptide(L)'
;MRRSNPLPDMLGASRVHRREKVSLGAVCAAAVLTLVFLLLPSTSRAQQGKVLVESSEQLFCTLAALNAAGYNAGPESAARDAVNAYLAGKQVPVIPDIRTFYEAHKVVGDPGRNLGQYISLALLLGPPPDFKLTVAQADLPPDAKNAAGMVPLLKQFYQQADMANLWARAKVDFDSALERYSSPVRRSIELTDAYLRFPAGSYLGRTYIIYLNVLGAPNQVQARIYGSNYYLVVTPSERLRIRDIRHQYLHFLLDPLAVKYGPEIQHASALEAVARKAPALGSDFKSDFALLVTECLIRAAELRMDKAPAADANRQIEQLTASGLILVPYFYDALQQFEKQDASMSSYYQQMVQGISPAEEAIRLGKVKFSEPPPQAASAAGTTETERLLDEGDNDIYSGNYDGAKAAFEQALAKDPKSERALFGMAVVASNTRKPDLARQYFEQTLDAATDLRIVTWCHIYLGRLDDISGSRNKALAQYRTASLTAGRYPEAMRAVEAGLREPFGVEVSSSPGH
;
A
#
# COMPACT_ATOMS: atom_id res chain seq x y z
N MET A 1 25.36 -71.54 -64.90
CA MET A 1 25.96 -70.67 -65.94
C MET A 1 26.45 -69.38 -65.27
N ARG A 2 27.75 -69.05 -65.47
CA ARG A 2 28.46 -67.74 -65.42
C ARG A 2 27.81 -66.59 -64.60
N ARG A 3 28.52 -65.78 -63.79
CA ARG A 3 29.96 -65.58 -63.50
C ARG A 3 30.06 -64.50 -62.37
N SER A 4 30.97 -64.74 -61.40
CA SER A 4 31.90 -63.78 -60.73
C SER A 4 31.40 -62.40 -60.23
N ASN A 5 31.36 -62.09 -58.92
CA ASN A 5 32.43 -61.81 -57.90
C ASN A 5 32.59 -60.27 -57.62
N PRO A 6 33.21 -59.80 -56.51
CA PRO A 6 32.53 -59.47 -55.24
C PRO A 6 32.81 -58.03 -54.70
N LEU A 7 32.28 -57.77 -53.49
CA LEU A 7 32.40 -56.60 -52.58
C LEU A 7 33.86 -56.11 -52.30
N PRO A 8 34.05 -54.94 -51.64
CA PRO A 8 34.07 -54.91 -50.17
C PRO A 8 33.40 -53.69 -49.48
N ASP A 9 32.76 -54.01 -48.35
CA ASP A 9 32.72 -53.34 -47.04
C ASP A 9 32.61 -51.82 -46.92
N MET A 10 31.55 -51.38 -46.22
CA MET A 10 31.67 -50.94 -44.83
C MET A 10 30.33 -50.46 -44.24
N LEU A 11 30.11 -50.80 -42.96
CA LEU A 11 29.24 -50.15 -41.97
C LEU A 11 27.73 -50.48 -41.96
N GLY A 12 27.28 -51.07 -40.84
CA GLY A 12 25.87 -51.13 -40.48
C GLY A 12 25.51 -52.25 -39.50
N ALA A 13 26.04 -52.22 -38.28
CA ALA A 13 25.77 -53.20 -37.25
C ALA A 13 24.27 -53.30 -36.91
N SER A 14 23.69 -54.49 -37.10
CA SER A 14 22.32 -54.82 -36.71
C SER A 14 22.30 -55.96 -35.69
N ARG A 15 21.62 -55.67 -34.57
CA ARG A 15 20.83 -56.54 -33.68
C ARG A 15 21.29 -57.99 -33.48
N VAL A 16 21.69 -58.29 -32.25
CA VAL A 16 21.49 -59.61 -31.63
C VAL A 16 20.51 -59.47 -30.47
N HIS A 17 19.41 -60.21 -30.57
CA HIS A 17 18.44 -60.43 -29.51
C HIS A 17 19.08 -61.26 -28.39
N ARG A 18 19.27 -60.66 -27.21
CA ARG A 18 19.53 -61.40 -25.97
C ARG A 18 18.32 -61.21 -25.05
N ARG A 19 17.60 -62.31 -24.79
CA ARG A 19 16.57 -62.41 -23.75
C ARG A 19 17.23 -62.21 -22.40
N GLU A 20 16.96 -61.09 -21.74
CA GLU A 20 17.15 -60.97 -20.29
C GLU A 20 15.79 -61.08 -19.61
N LYS A 21 15.69 -62.05 -18.70
CA LYS A 21 14.55 -62.24 -17.80
C LYS A 21 14.57 -61.09 -16.80
N VAL A 22 13.78 -60.05 -17.04
CA VAL A 22 13.50 -59.03 -16.03
C VAL A 22 12.61 -59.68 -14.97
N SER A 23 13.13 -59.80 -13.75
CA SER A 23 12.39 -60.24 -12.58
C SER A 23 11.16 -59.36 -12.37
N LEU A 24 9.98 -59.96 -12.42
CA LEU A 24 8.69 -59.29 -12.17
C LEU A 24 8.64 -58.61 -10.80
N GLY A 25 9.50 -59.00 -9.85
CA GLY A 25 9.60 -58.39 -8.53
C GLY A 25 10.25 -56.99 -8.52
N ALA A 26 11.16 -56.69 -9.46
CA ALA A 26 11.86 -55.40 -9.49
C ALA A 26 11.00 -54.27 -10.09
N VAL A 27 10.13 -54.61 -11.05
CA VAL A 27 9.23 -53.63 -11.68
C VAL A 27 8.06 -53.28 -10.75
N CYS A 28 7.55 -54.24 -9.97
CA CYS A 28 6.56 -53.95 -8.93
C CYS A 28 7.16 -53.14 -7.76
N ALA A 29 8.40 -53.39 -7.34
CA ALA A 29 9.05 -52.59 -6.31
C ALA A 29 9.32 -51.14 -6.76
N ALA A 30 9.73 -50.93 -8.01
CA ALA A 30 9.94 -49.59 -8.57
C ALA A 30 8.64 -48.81 -8.78
N ALA A 31 7.57 -49.50 -9.21
CA ALA A 31 6.24 -48.89 -9.38
C ALA A 31 5.58 -48.55 -8.03
N VAL A 32 5.77 -49.37 -7.00
CA VAL A 32 5.29 -49.08 -5.64
C VAL A 32 6.10 -47.96 -4.99
N LEU A 33 7.42 -47.88 -5.20
CA LEU A 33 8.20 -46.73 -4.70
C LEU A 33 7.86 -45.41 -5.40
N THR A 34 7.54 -45.41 -6.70
CA THR A 34 7.09 -44.20 -7.40
C THR A 34 5.67 -43.78 -7.04
N LEU A 35 4.77 -44.73 -6.74
CA LEU A 35 3.42 -44.41 -6.26
C LEU A 35 3.40 -43.89 -4.81
N VAL A 36 4.33 -44.33 -3.96
CA VAL A 36 4.50 -43.81 -2.59
C VAL A 36 5.05 -42.39 -2.58
N PHE A 37 5.91 -42.01 -3.54
CA PHE A 37 6.38 -40.62 -3.68
C PHE A 37 5.32 -39.65 -4.24
N LEU A 38 4.33 -40.15 -5.00
CA LEU A 38 3.20 -39.36 -5.50
C LEU A 38 2.03 -39.23 -4.51
N LEU A 39 2.05 -40.01 -3.42
CA LEU A 39 1.09 -39.96 -2.31
C LEU A 39 1.66 -39.33 -1.04
N LEU A 40 2.92 -38.87 -1.07
CA LEU A 40 3.37 -37.91 -0.07
C LEU A 40 2.47 -36.68 -0.24
N PRO A 41 1.80 -36.20 0.83
CA PRO A 41 1.14 -34.91 0.73
C PRO A 41 2.21 -33.96 0.23
N SER A 42 2.00 -33.41 -0.96
CA SER A 42 2.68 -32.18 -1.31
C SER A 42 2.42 -31.31 -0.10
N THR A 43 3.47 -30.97 0.66
CA THR A 43 3.34 -29.87 1.57
C THR A 43 3.02 -28.73 0.63
N SER A 44 1.73 -28.46 0.46
CA SER A 44 1.25 -27.15 0.13
C SER A 44 2.04 -26.31 1.10
N ARG A 45 3.09 -25.67 0.60
CA ARG A 45 3.73 -24.58 1.28
C ARG A 45 2.67 -23.49 1.20
N ALA A 46 1.58 -23.69 1.93
CA ALA A 46 0.75 -22.62 2.42
C ALA A 46 1.80 -21.70 3.03
N GLN A 47 2.06 -20.61 2.32
CA GLN A 47 2.98 -19.60 2.75
C GLN A 47 2.35 -19.06 4.02
N GLN A 48 2.66 -19.69 5.16
CA GLN A 48 2.22 -19.24 6.46
C GLN A 48 2.80 -17.84 6.57
N GLY A 49 1.92 -16.84 6.58
CA GLY A 49 2.35 -15.46 6.75
C GLY A 49 3.18 -15.36 8.03
N LYS A 50 4.18 -14.49 8.04
CA LYS A 50 5.06 -14.29 9.19
C LYS A 50 5.09 -12.83 9.60
N VAL A 51 5.18 -12.64 10.90
CA VAL A 51 5.68 -11.39 11.49
C VAL A 51 7.19 -11.56 11.65
N LEU A 52 7.95 -10.64 11.08
CA LEU A 52 9.41 -10.66 11.11
C LEU A 52 9.93 -9.34 11.68
N VAL A 53 10.99 -9.40 12.49
CA VAL A 53 11.75 -8.22 12.95
C VAL A 53 13.20 -8.45 12.55
N GLU A 54 13.68 -7.65 11.59
CA GLU A 54 14.92 -7.94 10.89
C GLU A 54 15.74 -6.67 10.62
N SER A 55 16.96 -6.90 10.14
CA SER A 55 17.84 -5.86 9.59
C SER A 55 17.95 -6.08 8.08
N SER A 56 18.09 -5.01 7.30
CA SER A 56 18.18 -5.10 5.83
C SER A 56 19.43 -4.39 5.33
N GLU A 57 20.26 -5.15 4.61
CA GLU A 57 21.47 -4.63 3.97
C GLU A 57 21.13 -3.62 2.86
N GLN A 58 19.99 -3.79 2.17
CA GLN A 58 19.49 -2.85 1.16
C GLN A 58 19.14 -1.49 1.77
N LEU A 59 18.42 -1.50 2.89
CA LEU A 59 18.12 -0.28 3.64
C LEU A 59 19.39 0.35 4.22
N PHE A 60 20.31 -0.46 4.74
CA PHE A 60 21.61 0.00 5.22
C PHE A 60 22.41 0.71 4.12
N CYS A 61 22.58 0.08 2.95
CA CYS A 61 23.34 0.66 1.84
C CYS A 61 22.70 1.93 1.31
N THR A 62 21.37 1.93 1.17
CA THR A 62 20.61 3.11 0.74
C THR A 62 20.79 4.28 1.71
N LEU A 63 20.60 4.06 3.01
CA LEU A 63 20.72 5.13 4.00
C LEU A 63 22.17 5.58 4.22
N ALA A 64 23.15 4.69 4.12
CA ALA A 64 24.56 5.05 4.15
C ALA A 64 24.93 5.95 2.95
N ALA A 65 24.45 5.63 1.76
CA ALA A 65 24.65 6.45 0.56
C ALA A 65 24.03 7.85 0.72
N LEU A 66 22.80 7.94 1.25
CA LEU A 66 22.14 9.23 1.51
C LEU A 66 22.88 10.06 2.55
N ASN A 67 23.29 9.46 3.67
CA ASN A 67 24.04 10.16 4.71
C ASN A 67 25.36 10.73 4.16
N ALA A 68 26.11 9.92 3.37
CA ALA A 68 27.32 10.37 2.71
C ALA A 68 27.08 11.47 1.63
N ALA A 69 25.90 11.45 1.03
CA ALA A 69 25.46 12.44 0.06
C ALA A 69 25.01 13.77 0.69
N GLY A 70 24.79 13.82 2.01
CA GLY A 70 24.41 15.05 2.73
C GLY A 70 23.03 15.03 3.36
N TYR A 71 22.33 13.88 3.37
CA TYR A 71 21.16 13.72 4.24
C TYR A 71 21.62 13.76 5.71
N ASN A 72 21.14 14.72 6.48
CA ASN A 72 21.56 14.93 7.86
C ASN A 72 20.41 15.23 8.82
N ALA A 73 19.17 14.86 8.48
CA ALA A 73 18.02 15.14 9.32
C ALA A 73 18.14 14.45 10.70
N GLY A 74 17.63 15.14 11.73
CA GLY A 74 17.66 14.67 13.12
C GLY A 74 19.03 14.81 13.81
N PRO A 75 19.09 14.60 15.13
CA PRO A 75 20.34 14.67 15.88
C PRO A 75 21.31 13.55 15.47
N GLU A 76 22.59 13.77 15.79
CA GLU A 76 23.68 12.81 15.60
C GLU A 76 23.43 11.49 16.35
N SER A 77 24.01 10.40 15.84
CA SER A 77 23.89 9.09 16.46
C SER A 77 25.16 8.30 16.20
N ALA A 78 25.70 7.65 17.25
CA ALA A 78 27.00 6.98 17.19
C ALA A 78 27.15 6.00 16.02
N ALA A 79 26.10 5.21 15.71
CA ALA A 79 26.13 4.27 14.58
C ALA A 79 26.20 4.99 13.22
N ARG A 80 25.37 6.04 13.02
CA ARG A 80 25.42 6.88 11.81
C ARG A 80 26.76 7.58 11.67
N ASP A 81 27.30 8.11 12.75
CA ASP A 81 28.56 8.86 12.76
C ASP A 81 29.75 7.94 12.47
N ALA A 82 29.75 6.73 13.03
CA ALA A 82 30.77 5.72 12.73
C ALA A 82 30.77 5.30 11.25
N VAL A 83 29.57 5.08 10.66
CA VAL A 83 29.44 4.80 9.23
C VAL A 83 29.92 5.99 8.39
N ASN A 84 29.51 7.21 8.72
CA ASN A 84 29.92 8.41 8.00
C ASN A 84 31.44 8.64 8.07
N ALA A 85 32.05 8.45 9.24
CA ALA A 85 33.49 8.57 9.42
C ALA A 85 34.26 7.53 8.60
N TYR A 86 33.78 6.28 8.56
CA TYR A 86 34.35 5.23 7.72
C TYR A 86 34.31 5.62 6.23
N LEU A 87 33.15 6.08 5.74
CA LEU A 87 32.96 6.45 4.34
C LEU A 87 33.80 7.67 3.96
N ALA A 88 33.91 8.67 4.85
CA ALA A 88 34.75 9.84 4.65
C ALA A 88 36.24 9.45 4.53
N GLY A 89 36.71 8.51 5.36
CA GLY A 89 38.10 8.01 5.29
C GLY A 89 38.44 7.25 4.00
N LYS A 90 37.43 6.68 3.31
CA LYS A 90 37.61 5.93 2.06
C LYS A 90 37.69 6.80 0.81
N GLN A 91 37.21 8.05 0.86
CA GLN A 91 37.13 8.94 -0.31
C GLN A 91 36.44 8.27 -1.53
N VAL A 92 35.26 7.69 -1.30
CA VAL A 92 34.53 6.88 -2.28
C VAL A 92 34.17 7.71 -3.53
N PRO A 93 34.66 7.36 -4.74
CA PRO A 93 34.52 8.19 -5.94
C PRO A 93 33.10 8.51 -6.40
N VAL A 94 32.12 7.62 -6.18
CA VAL A 94 30.72 7.84 -6.63
C VAL A 94 29.89 8.74 -5.70
N ILE A 95 30.39 9.10 -4.51
CA ILE A 95 29.64 9.95 -3.55
C ILE A 95 29.19 11.29 -4.17
N PRO A 96 30.03 12.03 -4.93
CA PRO A 96 29.59 13.25 -5.60
C PRO A 96 28.40 13.05 -6.55
N ASP A 97 28.34 11.94 -7.28
CA ASP A 97 27.22 11.63 -8.18
C ASP A 97 25.95 11.32 -7.39
N ILE A 98 26.07 10.58 -6.28
CA ILE A 98 24.96 10.33 -5.36
C ILE A 98 24.47 11.64 -4.74
N ARG A 99 25.36 12.57 -4.39
CA ARG A 99 25.00 13.90 -3.91
C ARG A 99 24.23 14.69 -4.95
N THR A 100 24.71 14.73 -6.19
CA THR A 100 24.01 15.37 -7.30
C THR A 100 22.62 14.74 -7.51
N PHE A 101 22.53 13.41 -7.49
CA PHE A 101 21.25 12.71 -7.58
C PHE A 101 20.32 13.08 -6.43
N TYR A 102 20.81 13.03 -5.19
CA TYR A 102 20.03 13.33 -4.00
C TYR A 102 19.47 14.75 -4.02
N GLU A 103 20.29 15.75 -4.33
CA GLU A 103 19.83 17.14 -4.40
C GLU A 103 18.83 17.37 -5.54
N ALA A 104 18.98 16.68 -6.68
CA ALA A 104 18.02 16.76 -7.78
C ALA A 104 16.65 16.13 -7.48
N HIS A 105 16.57 15.19 -6.53
CA HIS A 105 15.34 14.48 -6.16
C HIS A 105 14.84 14.84 -4.76
N LYS A 106 15.44 15.87 -4.15
CA LYS A 106 15.13 16.30 -2.79
C LYS A 106 13.74 16.89 -2.69
N VAL A 107 12.91 16.36 -1.80
CA VAL A 107 11.59 16.93 -1.51
C VAL A 107 11.75 18.03 -0.45
N VAL A 108 11.74 19.29 -0.90
CA VAL A 108 11.88 20.45 -0.02
C VAL A 108 10.59 20.68 0.78
N GLY A 109 10.70 20.98 2.07
CA GLY A 109 9.56 21.21 2.95
C GLY A 109 8.94 19.95 3.57
N ASP A 110 9.25 18.77 3.04
CA ASP A 110 8.78 17.48 3.54
C ASP A 110 9.92 16.47 3.76
N PRO A 111 10.61 16.54 4.91
CA PRO A 111 11.69 15.61 5.25
C PRO A 111 11.26 14.14 5.31
N GLY A 112 9.98 13.89 5.62
CA GLY A 112 9.41 12.54 5.74
C GLY A 112 9.26 11.88 4.37
N ARG A 113 8.68 12.60 3.40
CA ARG A 113 8.59 12.17 2.00
C ARG A 113 9.96 12.11 1.33
N ASN A 114 10.85 13.07 1.65
CA ASN A 114 12.21 13.08 1.12
C ASN A 114 12.97 11.81 1.47
N LEU A 115 12.91 11.34 2.73
CA LEU A 115 13.49 10.04 3.09
C LEU A 115 12.66 8.86 2.56
N GLY A 116 11.33 9.01 2.62
CA GLY A 116 10.36 7.98 2.31
C GLY A 116 10.54 7.37 0.93
N GLN A 117 10.83 8.17 -0.11
CA GLN A 117 11.05 7.67 -1.47
C GLN A 117 12.23 6.69 -1.58
N TYR A 118 13.31 6.93 -0.83
CA TYR A 118 14.49 6.07 -0.85
C TYR A 118 14.28 4.80 -0.03
N ILE A 119 13.52 4.90 1.06
CA ILE A 119 13.05 3.72 1.81
C ILE A 119 12.18 2.85 0.91
N SER A 120 11.22 3.45 0.20
CA SER A 120 10.35 2.74 -0.76
C SER A 120 11.15 2.01 -1.83
N LEU A 121 12.16 2.66 -2.41
CA LEU A 121 13.08 2.01 -3.34
C LEU A 121 13.80 0.83 -2.68
N ALA A 122 14.43 1.04 -1.52
CA ALA A 122 15.24 0.02 -0.84
C ALA A 122 14.45 -1.25 -0.49
N LEU A 123 13.17 -1.11 -0.12
CA LEU A 123 12.26 -2.22 0.16
C LEU A 123 11.97 -3.07 -1.10
N LEU A 124 12.17 -2.50 -2.30
CA LEU A 124 11.96 -3.15 -3.59
C LEU A 124 13.28 -3.54 -4.27
N LEU A 125 14.40 -3.55 -3.53
CA LEU A 125 15.68 -4.06 -4.01
C LEU A 125 15.94 -5.49 -3.52
N GLY A 126 16.43 -6.31 -4.44
CA GLY A 126 17.06 -7.59 -4.15
C GLY A 126 18.41 -7.43 -3.46
N PRO A 127 19.08 -8.54 -3.11
CA PRO A 127 20.33 -8.49 -2.36
C PRO A 127 21.44 -7.74 -3.12
N PRO A 128 22.37 -7.07 -2.41
CA PRO A 128 23.61 -6.60 -3.00
C PRO A 128 24.48 -7.76 -3.51
N PRO A 129 25.48 -7.49 -4.38
CA PRO A 129 25.84 -6.17 -4.91
C PRO A 129 24.93 -5.71 -6.07
N ASP A 130 24.01 -6.56 -6.54
CA ASP A 130 23.28 -6.31 -7.78
C ASP A 130 22.09 -5.36 -7.63
N PHE A 131 21.46 -5.30 -6.44
CA PHE A 131 20.28 -4.47 -6.16
C PHE A 131 19.20 -4.55 -7.26
N LYS A 132 18.89 -5.75 -7.74
CA LYS A 132 17.86 -5.95 -8.78
C LYS A 132 16.50 -5.56 -8.22
N LEU A 133 15.69 -4.83 -8.98
CA LEU A 133 14.30 -4.57 -8.57
C LEU A 133 13.55 -5.89 -8.39
N THR A 134 12.77 -6.01 -7.31
CA THR A 134 11.94 -7.19 -7.02
C THR A 134 10.65 -7.21 -7.84
N VAL A 135 10.31 -6.08 -8.47
CA VAL A 135 9.20 -5.90 -9.40
C VAL A 135 9.70 -5.23 -10.68
N ALA A 136 8.91 -5.25 -11.75
CA ALA A 136 9.26 -4.52 -12.96
C ALA A 136 9.30 -3.01 -12.69
N GLN A 137 10.15 -2.27 -13.42
CA GLN A 137 10.28 -0.82 -13.23
C GLN A 137 8.96 -0.06 -13.47
N ALA A 138 8.10 -0.58 -14.35
CA ALA A 138 6.77 -0.04 -14.61
C ALA A 138 5.80 -0.22 -13.43
N ASP A 139 6.04 -1.24 -12.60
CA ASP A 139 5.19 -1.59 -11.45
C ASP A 139 5.67 -0.94 -10.15
N LEU A 140 6.73 -0.13 -10.20
CA LEU A 140 7.20 0.61 -9.03
C LEU A 140 6.15 1.64 -8.58
N PRO A 141 5.93 1.79 -7.26
CA PRO A 141 5.12 2.87 -6.73
C PRO A 141 5.76 4.23 -7.09
N PRO A 142 4.96 5.32 -7.19
CA PRO A 142 5.44 6.61 -7.69
C PRO A 142 6.67 7.14 -6.95
N ASP A 143 6.72 6.97 -5.64
CA ASP A 143 7.83 7.40 -4.79
C ASP A 143 9.12 6.60 -5.05
N ALA A 144 9.05 5.27 -5.16
CA ALA A 144 10.21 4.45 -5.54
C ALA A 144 10.66 4.70 -6.99
N LYS A 145 9.71 4.97 -7.90
CA LYS A 145 9.99 5.25 -9.31
C LYS A 145 10.83 6.52 -9.47
N ASN A 146 10.52 7.57 -8.70
CA ASN A 146 11.30 8.81 -8.67
C ASN A 146 12.74 8.58 -8.19
N ALA A 147 12.95 7.64 -7.26
CA ALA A 147 14.29 7.32 -6.76
C ALA A 147 15.03 6.24 -7.58
N ALA A 148 14.40 5.58 -8.56
CA ALA A 148 14.93 4.40 -9.23
C ALA A 148 16.28 4.62 -9.95
N GLY A 149 16.57 5.86 -10.38
CA GLY A 149 17.86 6.24 -10.96
C GLY A 149 19.06 6.09 -10.02
N MET A 150 18.82 5.92 -8.71
CA MET A 150 19.86 5.70 -7.71
C MET A 150 20.45 4.29 -7.77
N VAL A 151 19.74 3.30 -8.33
CA VAL A 151 20.18 1.90 -8.37
C VAL A 151 21.57 1.70 -8.98
N PRO A 152 21.91 2.22 -10.18
CA PRO A 152 23.26 2.10 -10.72
C PRO A 152 24.33 2.75 -9.83
N LEU A 153 24.01 3.87 -9.16
CA LEU A 153 24.91 4.54 -8.22
C LEU A 153 25.14 3.69 -6.96
N LEU A 154 24.09 3.03 -6.44
CA LEU A 154 24.21 2.11 -5.30
C LEU A 154 25.12 0.91 -5.61
N LYS A 155 25.10 0.37 -6.83
CA LYS A 155 26.00 -0.73 -7.23
C LYS A 155 27.47 -0.29 -7.17
N GLN A 156 27.77 0.87 -7.74
CA GLN A 156 29.11 1.45 -7.68
C GLN A 156 29.52 1.77 -6.24
N PHE A 157 28.61 2.34 -5.46
CA PHE A 157 28.84 2.69 -4.07
C PHE A 157 29.17 1.44 -3.24
N TYR A 158 28.42 0.37 -3.42
CA TYR A 158 28.63 -0.89 -2.71
C TYR A 158 30.05 -1.44 -2.89
N GLN A 159 30.54 -1.41 -4.14
CA GLN A 159 31.87 -1.87 -4.49
C GLN A 159 32.97 -0.91 -4.00
N GLN A 160 32.85 0.37 -4.32
CA GLN A 160 33.88 1.38 -4.05
C GLN A 160 34.02 1.68 -2.55
N ALA A 161 32.93 1.58 -1.78
CA ALA A 161 32.92 1.86 -0.35
C ALA A 161 33.18 0.61 0.52
N ASP A 162 33.41 -0.57 -0.08
CA ASP A 162 33.59 -1.83 0.66
C ASP A 162 32.41 -2.12 1.61
N MET A 163 31.18 -1.95 1.09
CA MET A 163 29.96 -1.95 1.89
C MET A 163 29.66 -3.31 2.53
N ALA A 164 30.10 -4.41 1.94
CA ALA A 164 29.96 -5.74 2.55
C ALA A 164 30.68 -5.80 3.92
N ASN A 165 31.91 -5.30 3.98
CA ASN A 165 32.67 -5.24 5.23
C ASN A 165 32.10 -4.21 6.19
N LEU A 166 31.63 -3.07 5.69
CA LEU A 166 31.02 -2.05 6.54
C LEU A 166 29.70 -2.55 7.16
N TRP A 167 28.88 -3.27 6.38
CA TRP A 167 27.67 -3.92 6.85
C TRP A 167 27.96 -4.96 7.94
N ALA A 168 28.96 -5.83 7.73
CA ALA A 168 29.36 -6.82 8.71
C ALA A 168 29.77 -6.20 10.06
N ARG A 169 30.42 -5.02 10.04
CA ARG A 169 30.77 -4.28 11.27
C ARG A 169 29.54 -3.63 11.91
N ALA A 170 28.72 -2.96 11.09
CA ALA A 170 27.51 -2.29 11.56
C ALA A 170 26.49 -3.27 12.13
N LYS A 171 26.54 -4.54 11.75
CA LYS A 171 25.64 -5.59 12.22
C LYS A 171 25.58 -5.70 13.75
N VAL A 172 26.66 -5.37 14.46
CA VAL A 172 26.67 -5.32 15.94
C VAL A 172 25.62 -4.32 16.48
N ASP A 173 25.54 -3.13 15.90
CA ASP A 173 24.56 -2.11 16.32
C ASP A 173 23.14 -2.51 15.94
N PHE A 174 22.96 -3.16 14.79
CA PHE A 174 21.66 -3.69 14.37
C PHE A 174 21.19 -4.84 15.28
N ASP A 175 22.07 -5.77 15.64
CA ASP A 175 21.73 -6.91 16.49
C ASP A 175 21.35 -6.43 17.91
N SER A 176 22.05 -5.43 18.43
CA SER A 176 21.67 -4.74 19.69
C SER A 176 20.29 -4.08 19.60
N ALA A 177 20.00 -3.39 18.49
CA ALA A 177 18.67 -2.81 18.27
C ALA A 177 17.58 -3.89 18.15
N LEU A 178 17.86 -5.00 17.46
CA LEU A 178 16.95 -6.14 17.31
C LEU A 178 16.63 -6.78 18.66
N GLU A 179 17.64 -7.02 19.49
CA GLU A 179 17.46 -7.57 20.84
C GLU A 179 16.55 -6.68 21.69
N ARG A 180 16.77 -5.36 21.64
CA ARG A 180 15.97 -4.37 22.37
C ARG A 180 14.48 -4.36 21.94
N TYR A 181 14.19 -4.56 20.66
CA TYR A 181 12.83 -4.53 20.11
C TYR A 181 12.10 -5.88 20.16
N SER A 182 12.82 -7.00 20.10
CA SER A 182 12.25 -8.34 19.88
C SER A 182 11.16 -8.71 20.89
N SER A 183 11.47 -8.67 22.19
CA SER A 183 10.50 -9.07 23.23
C SER A 183 9.29 -8.13 23.33
N PRO A 184 9.45 -6.78 23.37
CA PRO A 184 8.31 -5.86 23.39
C PRO A 184 7.40 -5.96 22.16
N VAL A 185 7.97 -6.12 20.96
CA VAL A 185 7.19 -6.27 19.72
C VAL A 185 6.40 -7.56 19.75
N ARG A 186 7.05 -8.68 20.08
CA ARG A 186 6.38 -9.99 20.19
C ARG A 186 5.20 -9.93 21.16
N ARG A 187 5.40 -9.36 22.35
CA ARG A 187 4.33 -9.20 23.33
C ARG A 187 3.18 -8.33 22.81
N SER A 188 3.49 -7.23 22.12
CA SER A 188 2.48 -6.34 21.54
C SER A 188 1.60 -7.08 20.52
N ILE A 189 2.23 -7.90 19.67
CA ILE A 189 1.57 -8.71 18.65
C ILE A 189 0.71 -9.80 19.30
N GLU A 190 1.25 -10.56 20.25
CA GLU A 190 0.50 -11.58 20.98
C GLU A 190 -0.75 -11.01 21.67
N LEU A 191 -0.63 -9.82 22.28
CA LEU A 191 -1.78 -9.13 22.89
C LEU A 191 -2.80 -8.65 21.85
N THR A 192 -2.34 -8.24 20.67
CA THR A 192 -3.22 -7.80 19.57
C THR A 192 -4.00 -8.98 18.98
N ASP A 193 -3.31 -10.08 18.70
CA ASP A 193 -3.90 -11.34 18.24
C ASP A 193 -4.92 -11.86 19.27
N ALA A 194 -4.57 -11.85 20.55
CA ALA A 194 -5.45 -12.29 21.62
C ALA A 194 -6.71 -11.40 21.73
N TYR A 195 -6.55 -10.08 21.66
CA TYR A 195 -7.67 -9.15 21.74
C TYR A 195 -8.66 -9.33 20.58
N LEU A 196 -8.16 -9.37 19.34
CA LEU A 196 -9.00 -9.55 18.16
C LEU A 196 -9.39 -11.02 17.89
N ARG A 197 -8.83 -11.95 18.68
CA ARG A 197 -8.95 -13.40 18.52
C ARG A 197 -8.60 -13.86 17.09
N PHE A 198 -7.54 -13.28 16.54
CA PHE A 198 -6.95 -13.74 15.28
C PHE A 198 -6.01 -14.92 15.56
N PRO A 199 -6.16 -16.08 14.89
CA PRO A 199 -5.24 -17.19 15.09
C PRO A 199 -3.87 -16.83 14.52
N ALA A 200 -2.84 -16.85 15.37
CA ALA A 200 -1.46 -16.57 14.97
C ALA A 200 -1.06 -17.41 13.74
N GLY A 201 -0.48 -16.76 12.73
CA GLY A 201 -0.05 -17.40 11.48
C GLY A 201 -1.13 -17.55 10.40
N SER A 202 -2.39 -17.18 10.69
CA SER A 202 -3.50 -17.22 9.72
C SER A 202 -3.60 -15.94 8.86
N TYR A 203 -2.46 -15.45 8.36
CA TYR A 203 -2.40 -14.16 7.65
C TYR A 203 -2.64 -14.24 6.14
N LEU A 204 -3.21 -15.35 5.65
CA LEU A 204 -3.61 -15.51 4.24
C LEU A 204 -2.47 -15.26 3.23
N GLY A 205 -1.26 -15.75 3.51
CA GLY A 205 -0.10 -15.55 2.62
C GLY A 205 0.57 -14.18 2.72
N ARG A 206 0.06 -13.27 3.57
CA ARG A 206 0.59 -11.92 3.77
C ARG A 206 1.69 -11.92 4.83
N THR A 207 2.68 -11.04 4.67
CA THR A 207 3.78 -10.88 5.63
C THR A 207 3.78 -9.50 6.24
N TYR A 208 4.14 -9.41 7.52
CA TYR A 208 4.38 -8.16 8.22
C TYR A 208 5.85 -8.10 8.65
N ILE A 209 6.64 -7.27 7.98
CA ILE A 209 8.10 -7.22 8.14
C ILE A 209 8.50 -5.88 8.74
N ILE A 210 9.10 -5.91 9.92
CA ILE A 210 9.65 -4.75 10.60
C ILE A 210 11.16 -4.72 10.38
N TYR A 211 11.64 -3.76 9.61
CA TYR A 211 13.06 -3.49 9.48
C TYR A 211 13.48 -2.43 10.49
N LEU A 212 14.42 -2.79 11.36
CA LEU A 212 15.13 -1.81 12.18
C LEU A 212 16.29 -1.26 11.38
N ASN A 213 16.45 0.07 11.37
CA ASN A 213 17.60 0.69 10.75
C ASN A 213 18.22 1.75 11.64
N VAL A 214 19.51 1.61 11.95
CA VAL A 214 20.22 2.49 12.89
C VAL A 214 20.79 3.76 12.24
N LEU A 215 20.64 3.94 10.93
CA LEU A 215 21.23 5.07 10.18
C LEU A 215 20.22 6.18 9.83
N GLY A 216 18.92 5.91 9.98
CA GLY A 216 17.87 6.88 9.72
C GLY A 216 17.78 7.95 10.81
N ALA A 217 17.17 9.10 10.49
CA ALA A 217 16.85 10.11 11.49
C ALA A 217 15.96 9.50 12.59
N PRO A 218 16.18 9.83 13.87
CA PRO A 218 15.51 9.15 14.96
C PRO A 218 14.00 9.42 15.01
N ASN A 219 13.28 8.54 15.70
CA ASN A 219 11.84 8.60 15.95
C ASN A 219 10.96 8.52 14.70
N GLN A 220 11.45 7.90 13.62
CA GLN A 220 10.67 7.70 12.41
C GLN A 220 10.14 6.27 12.31
N VAL A 221 8.91 6.18 11.80
CA VAL A 221 8.22 4.94 11.51
C VAL A 221 7.62 5.09 10.11
N GLN A 222 8.08 4.29 9.17
CA GLN A 222 7.69 4.39 7.76
C GLN A 222 7.00 3.09 7.35
N ALA A 223 5.69 3.15 7.07
CA ALA A 223 4.89 2.00 6.68
C ALA A 223 4.67 1.97 5.17
N ARG A 224 4.74 0.79 4.56
CA ARG A 224 4.43 0.55 3.14
C ARG A 224 3.68 -0.76 2.98
N ILE A 225 2.79 -0.82 2.00
CA ILE A 225 2.10 -2.04 1.59
C ILE A 225 2.44 -2.28 0.11
N TYR A 226 3.17 -3.35 -0.18
CA TYR A 226 3.49 -3.75 -1.56
C TYR A 226 3.04 -5.18 -1.80
N GLY A 227 2.06 -5.34 -2.69
CA GLY A 227 1.39 -6.61 -2.90
C GLY A 227 0.79 -7.14 -1.60
N SER A 228 1.17 -8.36 -1.20
CA SER A 228 0.72 -9.00 0.03
C SER A 228 1.59 -8.66 1.26
N ASN A 229 2.60 -7.81 1.12
CA ASN A 229 3.61 -7.59 2.14
C ASN A 229 3.47 -6.19 2.74
N TYR A 230 3.34 -6.16 4.06
CA TYR A 230 3.38 -4.96 4.88
C TYR A 230 4.80 -4.80 5.41
N TYR A 231 5.38 -3.64 5.16
CA TYR A 231 6.72 -3.27 5.60
C TYR A 231 6.64 -2.12 6.58
N LEU A 232 7.43 -2.20 7.62
CA LEU A 232 7.61 -1.13 8.58
C LEU A 232 9.10 -0.88 8.77
N VAL A 233 9.58 0.33 8.47
CA VAL A 233 10.95 0.73 8.77
C VAL A 233 10.94 1.60 10.02
N VAL A 234 11.63 1.15 11.06
CA VAL A 234 11.75 1.86 12.34
C VAL A 234 13.19 2.31 12.52
N THR A 235 13.37 3.61 12.71
CA THR A 235 14.69 4.22 12.93
C THR A 235 15.01 4.33 14.44
N PRO A 236 16.21 4.76 14.85
CA PRO A 236 16.57 4.82 16.27
C PRO A 236 15.57 5.64 17.08
N SER A 237 15.24 5.19 18.27
CA SER A 237 14.38 5.94 19.18
C SER A 237 14.77 5.71 20.63
N GLU A 238 14.72 6.77 21.43
CA GLU A 238 14.93 6.65 22.88
C GLU A 238 13.79 5.84 23.50
N ARG A 239 12.54 6.16 23.15
CA ARG A 239 11.36 5.39 23.51
C ARG A 239 10.99 4.45 22.37
N LEU A 240 10.80 3.17 22.68
CA LEU A 240 10.43 2.18 21.67
C LEU A 240 9.09 2.55 21.01
N ARG A 241 9.04 2.45 19.69
CA ARG A 241 7.86 2.79 18.88
C ARG A 241 6.80 1.67 18.86
N ILE A 242 6.57 1.03 20.01
CA ILE A 242 5.69 -0.17 20.13
C ILE A 242 4.24 0.16 19.77
N ARG A 243 3.77 1.37 20.12
CA ARG A 243 2.43 1.83 19.74
C ARG A 243 2.29 1.98 18.24
N ASP A 244 3.26 2.60 17.56
CA ASP A 244 3.21 2.75 16.10
C ASP A 244 3.30 1.40 15.39
N ILE A 245 4.15 0.48 15.89
CA ILE A 245 4.23 -0.89 15.39
C ILE A 245 2.87 -1.59 15.51
N ARG A 246 2.24 -1.51 16.69
CA ARG A 246 0.91 -2.11 16.92
C ARG A 246 -0.15 -1.51 16.01
N HIS A 247 -0.15 -0.19 15.86
CA HIS A 247 -1.08 0.52 14.99
C HIS A 247 -0.99 0.02 13.54
N GLN A 248 0.24 -0.12 13.01
CA GLN A 248 0.47 -0.67 11.67
C GLN A 248 0.17 -2.17 11.57
N TYR A 249 0.35 -2.91 12.66
CA TYR A 249 -0.06 -4.31 12.73
C TYR A 249 -1.59 -4.48 12.74
N LEU A 250 -2.33 -3.55 13.34
CA LEU A 250 -3.79 -3.53 13.30
C LEU A 250 -4.31 -3.28 11.87
N HIS A 251 -3.68 -2.39 11.09
CA HIS A 251 -3.95 -2.27 9.65
C HIS A 251 -3.73 -3.59 8.91
N PHE A 252 -2.59 -4.25 9.16
CA PHE A 252 -2.32 -5.57 8.61
C PHE A 252 -3.42 -6.60 8.93
N LEU A 253 -4.08 -6.53 10.08
CA LEU A 253 -5.18 -7.43 10.41
C LEU A 253 -6.53 -6.98 9.85
N LEU A 254 -6.82 -5.67 9.84
CA LEU A 254 -8.17 -5.14 9.63
C LEU A 254 -8.44 -4.62 8.21
N ASP A 255 -7.44 -4.10 7.48
CA ASP A 255 -7.66 -3.60 6.11
C ASP A 255 -8.30 -4.65 5.18
N PRO A 256 -7.91 -5.94 5.19
CA PRO A 256 -8.57 -6.93 4.33
C PRO A 256 -10.02 -7.19 4.69
N LEU A 257 -10.40 -6.99 5.95
CA LEU A 257 -11.80 -7.10 6.37
C LEU A 257 -12.60 -5.93 5.79
N ALA A 258 -12.04 -4.72 5.81
CA ALA A 258 -12.65 -3.56 5.19
C ALA A 258 -12.81 -3.73 3.67
N VAL A 259 -11.79 -4.29 3.00
CA VAL A 259 -11.87 -4.64 1.57
C VAL A 259 -12.95 -5.70 1.32
N LYS A 260 -12.98 -6.77 2.13
CA LYS A 260 -13.94 -7.87 2.00
C LYS A 260 -15.40 -7.42 2.19
N TYR A 261 -15.64 -6.56 3.18
CA TYR A 261 -16.97 -6.08 3.57
C TYR A 261 -17.23 -4.64 3.13
N GLY A 262 -16.58 -4.19 2.05
CA GLY A 262 -16.81 -2.88 1.45
C GLY A 262 -18.28 -2.59 1.13
N PRO A 263 -19.06 -3.54 0.57
CA PRO A 263 -20.50 -3.36 0.36
C PRO A 263 -21.27 -3.06 1.65
N GLU A 264 -20.95 -3.76 2.74
CA GLU A 264 -21.54 -3.51 4.05
C GLU A 264 -21.06 -2.20 4.66
N ILE A 265 -19.86 -1.70 4.38
CA ILE A 265 -19.44 -0.38 4.85
C ILE A 265 -20.22 0.73 4.10
N GLN A 266 -20.54 0.51 2.82
CA GLN A 266 -21.12 1.53 1.96
C GLN A 266 -22.47 2.08 2.45
N HIS A 267 -23.28 1.31 3.17
CA HIS A 267 -24.57 1.82 3.67
C HIS A 267 -24.42 3.05 4.58
N ALA A 268 -23.23 3.24 5.18
CA ALA A 268 -22.89 4.38 6.02
C ALA A 268 -22.15 5.52 5.29
N SER A 269 -21.99 5.45 3.96
CA SER A 269 -21.24 6.46 3.19
C SER A 269 -21.84 7.86 3.23
N ALA A 270 -23.10 8.01 3.64
CA ALA A 270 -23.71 9.31 3.90
C ALA A 270 -22.94 10.13 4.97
N LEU A 271 -22.18 9.46 5.85
CA LEU A 271 -21.33 10.11 6.85
C LEU A 271 -20.06 10.74 6.27
N GLU A 272 -19.69 10.45 5.01
CA GLU A 272 -18.56 11.08 4.32
C GLU A 272 -18.69 12.61 4.29
N ALA A 273 -19.91 13.11 4.05
CA ALA A 273 -20.22 14.53 4.06
C ALA A 273 -19.83 15.22 5.37
N VAL A 274 -19.92 14.48 6.48
CA VAL A 274 -19.58 14.98 7.81
C VAL A 274 -18.06 14.94 8.00
N ALA A 275 -17.42 13.83 7.63
CA ALA A 275 -15.96 13.67 7.72
C ALA A 275 -15.21 14.73 6.91
N ARG A 276 -15.66 15.07 5.69
CA ARG A 276 -15.03 16.08 4.83
C ARG A 276 -15.01 17.48 5.44
N LYS A 277 -15.97 17.80 6.31
CA LYS A 277 -16.03 19.08 7.03
C LYS A 277 -15.00 19.18 8.16
N ALA A 278 -14.36 18.09 8.57
CA ALA A 278 -13.33 18.11 9.59
C ALA A 278 -12.00 18.68 9.02
N PRO A 279 -11.52 19.84 9.49
CA PRO A 279 -10.32 20.47 8.93
C PRO A 279 -9.05 19.65 9.21
N ALA A 280 -8.92 19.10 10.42
CA ALA A 280 -7.77 18.30 10.83
C ALA A 280 -7.70 16.89 10.22
N LEU A 281 -8.76 16.42 9.54
CA LEU A 281 -8.77 15.09 8.95
C LEU A 281 -7.94 15.05 7.66
N GLY A 282 -7.04 14.07 7.56
CA GLY A 282 -6.22 13.84 6.37
C GLY A 282 -7.05 13.61 5.11
N SER A 283 -6.54 14.07 3.96
CA SER A 283 -7.21 13.98 2.66
C SER A 283 -7.49 12.54 2.20
N ASP A 284 -6.61 11.59 2.53
CA ASP A 284 -6.79 10.17 2.24
C ASP A 284 -8.09 9.64 2.88
N PHE A 285 -8.34 9.96 4.15
CA PHE A 285 -9.55 9.57 4.87
C PHE A 285 -10.81 10.28 4.38
N LYS A 286 -10.67 11.48 3.80
CA LYS A 286 -11.78 12.20 3.15
C LYS A 286 -12.18 11.56 1.82
N SER A 287 -11.22 10.90 1.17
CA SER A 287 -11.34 10.33 -0.17
C SER A 287 -11.67 8.84 -0.17
N ASP A 288 -11.41 8.14 0.94
CA ASP A 288 -11.69 6.71 1.12
C ASP A 288 -12.38 6.47 2.47
N PHE A 289 -13.70 6.26 2.43
CA PHE A 289 -14.49 6.04 3.63
C PHE A 289 -14.20 4.70 4.30
N ALA A 290 -13.86 3.66 3.55
CA ALA A 290 -13.50 2.36 4.13
C ALA A 290 -12.18 2.45 4.90
N LEU A 291 -11.23 3.26 4.40
CA LEU A 291 -10.00 3.60 5.11
C LEU A 291 -10.30 4.37 6.40
N LEU A 292 -11.18 5.39 6.36
CA LEU A 292 -11.61 6.12 7.56
C LEU A 292 -12.27 5.21 8.61
N VAL A 293 -13.18 4.34 8.17
CA VAL A 293 -13.85 3.35 9.02
C VAL A 293 -12.82 2.45 9.72
N THR A 294 -11.83 1.98 8.96
CA THR A 294 -10.77 1.13 9.49
C THR A 294 -9.91 1.87 10.51
N GLU A 295 -9.49 3.11 10.21
CA GLU A 295 -8.74 3.95 11.15
C GLU A 295 -9.52 4.21 12.44
N CYS A 296 -10.82 4.50 12.34
CA CYS A 296 -11.67 4.69 13.51
C CYS A 296 -11.75 3.43 14.39
N LEU A 297 -11.91 2.25 13.77
CA LEU A 297 -11.89 0.98 14.49
C LEU A 297 -10.53 0.70 15.15
N ILE A 298 -9.43 0.96 14.44
CA ILE A 298 -8.06 0.78 14.95
C ILE A 298 -7.87 1.64 16.20
N ARG A 299 -8.19 2.94 16.13
CA ARG A 299 -8.04 3.85 17.29
C ARG A 299 -8.89 3.42 18.47
N ALA A 300 -10.13 3.01 18.23
CA ALA A 300 -10.99 2.48 19.27
C ALA A 300 -10.40 1.21 19.91
N ALA A 301 -9.89 0.28 19.10
CA ALA A 301 -9.24 -0.94 19.59
C ALA A 301 -8.00 -0.64 20.43
N GLU A 302 -7.16 0.32 20.01
CA GLU A 302 -6.00 0.75 20.80
C GLU A 302 -6.40 1.29 22.18
N LEU A 303 -7.46 2.09 22.26
CA LEU A 303 -7.96 2.61 23.54
C LEU A 303 -8.48 1.51 24.47
N ARG A 304 -9.22 0.52 23.92
CA ARG A 304 -9.70 -0.64 24.68
C ARG A 304 -8.54 -1.51 25.18
N MET A 305 -7.56 -1.78 24.31
CA MET A 305 -6.39 -2.59 24.63
C MET A 305 -5.46 -1.92 25.65
N ASP A 306 -5.29 -0.60 25.59
CA ASP A 306 -4.47 0.16 26.54
C ASP A 306 -5.14 0.25 27.92
N LYS A 307 -6.43 -0.10 28.05
CA LYS A 307 -7.20 -0.10 29.30
C LYS A 307 -7.06 1.19 30.09
N ALA A 308 -7.06 2.33 29.39
CA ALA A 308 -6.99 3.63 30.03
C ALA A 308 -8.17 3.84 30.99
N PRO A 309 -7.99 4.60 32.09
CA PRO A 309 -9.10 5.00 32.95
C PRO A 309 -10.23 5.63 32.13
N ALA A 310 -11.49 5.39 32.51
CA ALA A 310 -12.65 5.80 31.70
C ALA A 310 -12.63 7.31 31.35
N ALA A 311 -12.21 8.16 32.28
CA ALA A 311 -12.08 9.60 32.03
C ALA A 311 -11.04 9.94 30.95
N ASP A 312 -9.92 9.22 30.92
CA ASP A 312 -8.86 9.43 29.92
C ASP A 312 -9.22 8.81 28.56
N ALA A 313 -9.94 7.68 28.57
CA ALA A 313 -10.49 7.09 27.35
C ALA A 313 -11.52 8.04 26.71
N ASN A 314 -12.48 8.56 27.49
CA ASN A 314 -13.49 9.50 26.99
C ASN A 314 -12.86 10.77 26.40
N ARG A 315 -11.87 11.35 27.09
CA ARG A 315 -11.13 12.52 26.58
C ARG A 315 -10.44 12.23 25.25
N GLN A 316 -9.82 11.06 25.09
CA GLN A 316 -9.16 10.67 23.84
C GLN A 316 -10.18 10.40 22.73
N ILE A 317 -11.32 9.77 23.03
CA ILE A 317 -12.42 9.57 22.08
C ILE A 317 -12.92 10.92 21.57
N GLU A 318 -13.16 11.88 22.46
CA GLU A 318 -13.59 13.24 22.09
C GLU A 318 -12.56 13.93 21.19
N GLN A 319 -11.26 13.83 21.52
CA GLN A 319 -10.18 14.42 20.72
C GLN A 319 -10.09 13.81 19.33
N LEU A 320 -10.14 12.48 19.22
CA LEU A 320 -10.10 11.78 17.93
C LEU A 320 -11.35 12.07 17.09
N THR A 321 -12.51 12.15 17.72
CA THR A 321 -13.76 12.52 17.04
C THR A 321 -13.69 13.95 16.53
N ALA A 322 -13.18 14.89 17.34
CA ALA A 322 -12.98 16.27 16.95
C ALA A 322 -11.94 16.42 15.83
N SER A 323 -10.95 15.52 15.70
CA SER A 323 -10.03 15.53 14.57
C SER A 323 -10.62 14.96 13.27
N GLY A 324 -11.87 14.49 13.30
CA GLY A 324 -12.59 13.94 12.15
C GLY A 324 -12.59 12.41 12.05
N LEU A 325 -12.07 11.69 13.04
CA LEU A 325 -12.24 10.24 13.15
C LEU A 325 -13.62 9.93 13.74
N ILE A 326 -14.63 10.25 12.94
CA ILE A 326 -16.02 10.42 13.37
C ILE A 326 -16.69 9.16 13.93
N LEU A 327 -16.16 7.97 13.63
CA LEU A 327 -16.73 6.69 14.08
C LEU A 327 -16.00 6.08 15.28
N VAL A 328 -14.99 6.75 15.85
CA VAL A 328 -14.29 6.26 17.06
C VAL A 328 -15.25 6.00 18.23
N PRO A 329 -16.23 6.88 18.55
CA PRO A 329 -17.17 6.61 19.64
C PRO A 329 -18.00 5.35 19.38
N TYR A 330 -18.51 5.20 18.16
CA TYR A 330 -19.27 4.02 17.73
C TYR A 330 -18.46 2.74 17.93
N PHE A 331 -17.24 2.70 17.38
CA PHE A 331 -16.41 1.50 17.45
C PHE A 331 -15.95 1.17 18.87
N TYR A 332 -15.74 2.18 19.72
CA TYR A 332 -15.40 1.95 21.13
C TYR A 332 -16.53 1.20 21.87
N ASP A 333 -17.79 1.60 21.63
CA ASP A 333 -18.96 0.94 22.19
C ASP A 333 -19.20 -0.44 21.56
N ALA A 334 -19.03 -0.55 20.24
CA ALA A 334 -19.18 -1.82 19.52
C ALA A 334 -18.14 -2.86 19.98
N LEU A 335 -16.91 -2.42 20.25
CA LEU A 335 -15.85 -3.26 20.81
C LEU A 335 -16.17 -3.74 22.24
N GLN A 336 -16.85 -2.93 23.05
CA GLN A 336 -17.34 -3.38 24.34
C GLN A 336 -18.34 -4.55 24.22
N GLN A 337 -19.16 -4.58 23.16
CA GLN A 337 -20.04 -5.73 22.90
C GLN A 337 -19.25 -6.93 22.37
N PHE A 338 -18.28 -6.70 21.50
CA PHE A 338 -17.36 -7.74 21.01
C PHE A 338 -16.59 -8.44 22.14
N GLU A 339 -16.23 -7.73 23.21
CA GLU A 339 -15.54 -8.29 24.37
C GLU A 339 -16.41 -9.26 25.20
N LYS A 340 -17.74 -9.17 25.10
CA LYS A 340 -18.69 -10.02 25.86
C LYS A 340 -19.01 -11.36 25.20
N GLN A 341 -18.44 -11.62 24.05
CA GLN A 341 -18.71 -12.79 23.21
C GLN A 341 -17.40 -13.39 22.71
N ASP A 342 -17.42 -14.63 22.19
CA ASP A 342 -16.19 -15.40 21.90
C ASP A 342 -15.75 -15.43 20.42
N ALA A 343 -16.56 -14.92 19.49
CA ALA A 343 -16.24 -14.92 18.07
C ALA A 343 -15.01 -14.05 17.76
N SER A 344 -14.28 -14.48 16.72
CA SER A 344 -13.14 -13.74 16.18
C SER A 344 -13.58 -12.43 15.53
N MET A 345 -12.67 -11.45 15.48
CA MET A 345 -12.94 -10.20 14.76
C MET A 345 -13.26 -10.47 13.29
N SER A 346 -12.61 -11.45 12.65
CA SER A 346 -12.93 -11.85 11.27
C SER A 346 -14.39 -12.27 11.06
N SER A 347 -14.99 -12.91 12.08
CA SER A 347 -16.40 -13.36 12.06
C SER A 347 -17.36 -12.24 12.47
N TYR A 348 -16.97 -11.41 13.43
CA TYR A 348 -17.84 -10.37 13.99
C TYR A 348 -17.84 -9.05 13.18
N TYR A 349 -16.78 -8.80 12.39
CA TYR A 349 -16.59 -7.53 11.68
C TYR A 349 -17.79 -7.13 10.80
N GLN A 350 -18.37 -8.08 10.05
CA GLN A 350 -19.53 -7.78 9.19
C GLN A 350 -20.70 -7.22 9.99
N GLN A 351 -21.07 -7.90 11.09
CA GLN A 351 -22.13 -7.43 11.99
C GLN A 351 -21.76 -6.09 12.62
N MET A 352 -20.49 -5.90 12.99
CA MET A 352 -20.00 -4.65 13.56
C MET A 352 -20.17 -3.48 12.58
N VAL A 353 -19.77 -3.62 11.32
CA VAL A 353 -19.92 -2.50 10.36
C VAL A 353 -21.38 -2.29 9.97
N GLN A 354 -22.19 -3.35 9.84
CA GLN A 354 -23.64 -3.24 9.58
C GLN A 354 -24.41 -2.55 10.71
N GLY A 355 -23.87 -2.52 11.93
CA GLY A 355 -24.48 -1.85 13.06
C GLY A 355 -24.29 -0.34 13.08
N ILE A 356 -23.52 0.24 12.14
CA ILE A 356 -23.34 1.69 12.06
C ILE A 356 -24.67 2.32 11.62
N SER A 357 -25.31 3.10 12.48
CA SER A 357 -26.54 3.82 12.12
C SER A 357 -26.20 5.22 11.61
N PRO A 358 -26.35 5.52 10.31
CA PRO A 358 -25.98 6.85 9.79
C PRO A 358 -26.81 7.98 10.40
N ALA A 359 -28.07 7.68 10.75
CA ALA A 359 -28.96 8.65 11.39
C ALA A 359 -28.53 8.97 12.82
N GLU A 360 -28.19 7.96 13.63
CA GLU A 360 -27.73 8.17 15.01
C GLU A 360 -26.38 8.87 15.05
N GLU A 361 -25.44 8.46 14.18
CA GLU A 361 -24.14 9.10 14.08
C GLU A 361 -24.26 10.54 13.56
N ALA A 362 -25.14 10.84 12.60
CA ALA A 362 -25.37 12.22 12.17
C ALA A 362 -25.88 13.11 13.32
N ILE A 363 -26.77 12.60 14.18
CA ILE A 363 -27.25 13.32 15.36
C ILE A 363 -26.13 13.55 16.37
N ARG A 364 -25.30 12.53 16.62
CA ARG A 364 -24.14 12.63 17.52
C ARG A 364 -23.14 13.67 17.01
N LEU A 365 -22.79 13.60 15.73
CA LEU A 365 -21.79 14.43 15.08
C LEU A 365 -22.25 15.87 14.89
N GLY A 366 -23.56 16.13 14.81
CA GLY A 366 -24.11 17.50 14.78
C GLY A 366 -23.75 18.36 16.00
N LYS A 367 -23.26 17.74 17.10
CA LYS A 367 -22.80 18.42 18.32
C LYS A 367 -21.27 18.58 18.38
N VAL A 368 -20.54 17.95 17.46
CA VAL A 368 -19.08 17.93 17.49
C VAL A 368 -18.54 19.23 16.87
N LYS A 369 -17.65 19.90 17.60
CA LYS A 369 -16.84 20.98 17.06
C LYS A 369 -15.52 20.38 16.56
N PHE A 370 -15.31 20.36 15.25
CA PHE A 370 -14.06 19.86 14.70
C PHE A 370 -12.88 20.75 15.06
N SER A 371 -11.74 20.12 15.32
CA SER A 371 -10.49 20.81 15.62
C SER A 371 -9.85 21.31 14.35
N GLU A 372 -9.17 22.45 14.47
CA GLU A 372 -8.20 22.87 13.47
C GLU A 372 -7.01 21.88 13.44
N PRO A 373 -6.29 21.81 12.30
CA PRO A 373 -5.05 21.05 12.24
C PRO A 373 -4.09 21.53 13.34
N PRO A 374 -3.35 20.63 14.00
CA PRO A 374 -2.38 21.03 15.02
C PRO A 374 -1.38 22.04 14.46
N PRO A 375 -1.00 23.09 15.21
CA PRO A 375 0.05 24.01 14.80
C PRO A 375 1.33 23.21 14.65
N GLN A 376 1.90 23.22 13.44
CA GLN A 376 3.06 22.39 13.12
C GLN A 376 4.26 22.74 14.01
N ALA A 377 4.67 21.80 14.86
CA ALA A 377 6.03 21.75 15.34
C ALA A 377 6.91 21.34 14.16
N ALA A 378 7.33 22.33 13.34
CA ALA A 378 8.32 22.23 12.26
C ALA A 378 8.50 20.82 11.67
N SER A 379 7.41 20.23 11.18
CA SER A 379 7.42 19.11 10.27
C SER A 379 6.10 19.15 9.49
N ALA A 380 6.26 19.22 8.17
CA ALA A 380 5.23 19.28 7.13
C ALA A 380 4.48 20.61 6.93
N ALA A 381 5.16 21.75 6.94
CA ALA A 381 4.65 22.89 6.17
C ALA A 381 4.47 22.45 4.71
N GLY A 382 3.21 22.33 4.25
CA GLY A 382 2.98 21.96 2.85
C GLY A 382 1.66 21.31 2.47
N THR A 383 0.50 21.70 3.00
CA THR A 383 -0.62 21.81 2.06
C THR A 383 -0.26 23.01 1.20
N THR A 384 0.36 22.77 0.04
CA THR A 384 0.64 23.84 -0.90
C THR A 384 -0.68 24.57 -1.19
N GLU A 385 -0.63 25.85 -1.54
CA GLU A 385 -1.86 26.56 -1.92
C GLU A 385 -2.62 25.79 -3.02
N THR A 386 -1.89 25.12 -3.92
CA THR A 386 -2.42 24.18 -4.90
C THR A 386 -3.16 23.01 -4.26
N GLU A 387 -2.57 22.32 -3.28
CA GLU A 387 -3.22 21.22 -2.56
C GLU A 387 -4.51 21.68 -1.83
N ARG A 388 -4.49 22.89 -1.25
CA ARG A 388 -5.67 23.49 -0.62
C ARG A 388 -6.78 23.77 -1.65
N LEU A 389 -6.42 24.27 -2.83
CA LEU A 389 -7.35 24.50 -3.95
C LEU A 389 -7.92 23.19 -4.50
N LEU A 390 -7.12 22.12 -4.56
CA LEU A 390 -7.59 20.79 -4.96
C LEU A 390 -8.62 20.23 -3.97
N ASP A 391 -8.34 20.34 -2.66
CA ASP A 391 -9.28 19.93 -1.61
C ASP A 391 -10.57 20.78 -1.61
N GLU A 392 -10.45 22.09 -1.80
CA GLU A 392 -11.59 23.01 -1.94
C GLU A 392 -12.46 22.61 -3.13
N GLY A 393 -11.83 22.35 -4.30
CA GLY A 393 -12.53 21.93 -5.50
C GLY A 393 -13.28 20.59 -5.35
N ASP A 394 -12.65 19.61 -4.69
CA ASP A 394 -13.29 18.31 -4.43
C ASP A 394 -14.48 18.43 -3.46
N ASN A 395 -14.36 19.28 -2.44
CA ASN A 395 -15.45 19.56 -1.49
C ASN A 395 -16.63 20.27 -2.17
N ASP A 396 -16.35 21.17 -3.10
CA ASP A 396 -17.36 21.89 -3.88
C ASP A 396 -18.08 20.96 -4.87
N ILE A 397 -17.37 20.08 -5.58
CA ILE A 397 -17.99 19.03 -6.42
C ILE A 397 -18.99 18.22 -5.59
N TYR A 398 -18.56 17.79 -4.40
CA TYR A 398 -19.38 16.96 -3.54
C TYR A 398 -20.62 17.69 -3.02
N SER A 399 -20.51 18.99 -2.76
CA SER A 399 -21.61 19.82 -2.29
C SER A 399 -22.55 20.28 -3.43
N GLY A 400 -22.27 19.89 -4.68
CA GLY A 400 -22.99 20.34 -5.87
C GLY A 400 -22.68 21.78 -6.28
N ASN A 401 -21.69 22.42 -5.65
CA ASN A 401 -21.22 23.77 -5.98
C ASN A 401 -20.24 23.70 -7.16
N TYR A 402 -20.74 23.38 -8.34
CA TYR A 402 -19.88 23.20 -9.52
C TYR A 402 -19.17 24.47 -9.99
N ASP A 403 -19.72 25.65 -9.69
CA ASP A 403 -19.08 26.93 -10.00
C ASP A 403 -17.88 27.21 -9.08
N GLY A 404 -18.01 26.94 -7.78
CA GLY A 404 -16.89 27.02 -6.83
C GLY A 404 -15.79 26.00 -7.15
N ALA A 405 -16.19 24.75 -7.43
CA ALA A 405 -15.25 23.70 -7.83
C ALA A 405 -14.44 24.09 -9.04
N LYS A 406 -15.12 24.61 -10.07
CA LYS A 406 -14.48 25.09 -11.29
C LYS A 406 -13.44 26.18 -10.98
N ALA A 407 -13.80 27.17 -10.17
CA ALA A 407 -12.90 28.27 -9.83
C ALA A 407 -11.67 27.79 -9.04
N ALA A 408 -11.84 26.82 -8.14
CA ALA A 408 -10.74 26.24 -7.38
C ALA A 408 -9.78 25.44 -8.28
N PHE A 409 -10.30 24.59 -9.17
CA PHE A 409 -9.47 23.82 -10.10
C PHE A 409 -8.82 24.67 -11.18
N GLU A 410 -9.45 25.74 -11.66
CA GLU A 410 -8.81 26.69 -12.58
C GLU A 410 -7.59 27.36 -11.93
N GLN A 411 -7.69 27.75 -10.66
CA GLN A 411 -6.55 28.30 -9.91
C GLN A 411 -5.46 27.25 -9.68
N ALA A 412 -5.83 25.99 -9.41
CA ALA A 412 -4.87 24.90 -9.29
C ALA A 412 -4.15 24.65 -10.63
N LEU A 413 -4.86 24.61 -11.76
CA LEU A 413 -4.32 24.42 -13.10
C LEU A 413 -3.46 25.60 -13.58
N ALA A 414 -3.75 26.82 -13.14
CA ALA A 414 -2.90 27.96 -13.41
C ALA A 414 -1.50 27.82 -12.78
N LYS A 415 -1.39 27.09 -11.67
CA LYS A 415 -0.12 26.82 -10.96
C LYS A 415 0.54 25.52 -11.46
N ASP A 416 -0.25 24.48 -11.68
CA ASP A 416 0.19 23.20 -12.25
C ASP A 416 -0.75 22.76 -13.39
N PRO A 417 -0.43 23.13 -14.65
CA PRO A 417 -1.26 22.80 -15.80
C PRO A 417 -1.42 21.30 -16.07
N LYS A 418 -0.58 20.45 -15.46
CA LYS A 418 -0.63 18.98 -15.60
C LYS A 418 -1.14 18.29 -14.34
N SER A 419 -1.73 19.03 -13.41
CA SER A 419 -2.32 18.44 -12.20
C SER A 419 -3.43 17.47 -12.59
N GLU A 420 -3.14 16.17 -12.48
CA GLU A 420 -4.08 15.09 -12.81
C GLU A 420 -5.38 15.19 -12.01
N ARG A 421 -5.30 15.58 -10.72
CA ARG A 421 -6.45 15.77 -9.82
C ARG A 421 -7.30 16.97 -10.25
N ALA A 422 -6.69 18.10 -10.63
CA ALA A 422 -7.46 19.26 -11.10
C ALA A 422 -8.10 19.04 -12.47
N LEU A 423 -7.38 18.41 -13.42
CA LEU A 423 -7.94 18.03 -14.72
C LEU A 423 -9.12 17.07 -14.56
N PHE A 424 -8.99 16.08 -13.66
CA PHE A 424 -10.07 15.16 -13.34
C PHE A 424 -11.27 15.89 -12.73
N GLY A 425 -11.03 16.79 -11.76
CA GLY A 425 -12.05 17.64 -11.16
C GLY A 425 -12.82 18.46 -12.20
N MET A 426 -12.11 19.10 -13.15
CA MET A 426 -12.71 19.84 -14.26
C MET A 426 -13.58 18.95 -15.17
N ALA A 427 -13.14 17.72 -15.42
CA ALA A 427 -13.92 16.75 -16.19
C ALA A 427 -15.23 16.36 -15.49
N VAL A 428 -15.19 16.17 -14.16
CA VAL A 428 -16.36 15.88 -13.34
C VAL A 428 -17.31 17.08 -13.29
N VAL A 429 -16.80 18.30 -13.12
CA VAL A 429 -17.60 19.54 -13.20
C VAL A 429 -18.30 19.66 -14.56
N ALA A 430 -17.57 19.46 -15.65
CA ALA A 430 -18.14 19.51 -17.01
C ALA A 430 -19.23 18.44 -17.23
N SER A 431 -19.02 17.23 -16.71
CA SER A 431 -20.00 16.14 -16.78
C SER A 431 -21.31 16.50 -16.08
N ASN A 432 -21.22 17.04 -14.86
CA ASN A 432 -22.40 17.40 -14.05
C ASN A 432 -23.10 18.68 -14.54
N THR A 433 -22.38 19.56 -15.22
CA THR A 433 -22.94 20.78 -15.84
C THR A 433 -23.40 20.57 -17.29
N ARG A 434 -23.59 19.30 -17.71
CA ARG A 434 -24.12 18.89 -19.03
C ARG A 434 -23.27 19.39 -20.21
N LYS A 435 -21.94 19.34 -20.08
CA LYS A 435 -20.97 19.68 -21.14
C LYS A 435 -20.14 18.45 -21.53
N PRO A 436 -20.73 17.46 -22.25
CA PRO A 436 -20.12 16.16 -22.48
C PRO A 436 -18.83 16.21 -23.32
N ASP A 437 -18.75 17.10 -24.31
CA ASP A 437 -17.54 17.25 -25.15
C ASP A 437 -16.36 17.78 -24.34
N LEU A 438 -16.63 18.78 -23.50
CA LEU A 438 -15.63 19.36 -22.60
C LEU A 438 -15.20 18.36 -21.51
N ALA A 439 -16.16 17.60 -20.98
CA ALA A 439 -15.87 16.53 -20.02
C ALA A 439 -14.94 15.47 -20.62
N ARG A 440 -15.24 15.00 -21.84
CA ARG A 440 -14.38 14.07 -22.57
C ARG A 440 -12.97 14.62 -22.74
N GLN A 441 -12.85 15.85 -23.21
CA GLN A 441 -11.55 16.50 -23.40
C GLN A 441 -10.73 16.49 -22.11
N TYR A 442 -11.33 16.88 -20.97
CA TYR A 442 -10.60 16.88 -19.71
C TYR A 442 -10.27 15.46 -19.22
N PHE A 443 -11.15 14.47 -19.38
CA PHE A 443 -10.82 13.08 -19.02
C PHE A 443 -9.66 12.51 -19.86
N GLU A 444 -9.61 12.83 -21.16
CA GLU A 444 -8.51 12.45 -22.03
C GLU A 444 -7.21 13.15 -21.62
N GLN A 445 -7.25 14.45 -21.32
CA GLN A 445 -6.09 15.18 -20.78
C GLN A 445 -5.63 14.63 -19.42
N THR A 446 -6.57 14.24 -18.56
CA THR A 446 -6.23 13.56 -17.30
C THR A 446 -5.50 12.26 -17.59
N LEU A 447 -5.97 11.43 -18.52
CA LEU A 447 -5.29 10.17 -18.87
C LEU A 447 -3.87 10.39 -19.42
N ASP A 448 -3.63 11.47 -20.15
CA ASP A 448 -2.30 11.82 -20.65
C ASP A 448 -1.33 12.25 -19.53
N ALA A 449 -1.86 12.82 -18.44
CA ALA A 449 -1.07 13.31 -17.31
C ALA A 449 -1.02 12.33 -16.12
N ALA A 450 -1.97 11.41 -16.01
CA ALA A 450 -2.24 10.67 -14.79
C ALA A 450 -1.19 9.59 -14.47
N THR A 451 -0.83 9.57 -13.19
CA THR A 451 0.03 8.59 -12.54
C THR A 451 -0.71 7.83 -11.43
N ASP A 452 -1.76 8.41 -10.83
CA ASP A 452 -2.68 7.71 -9.93
C ASP A 452 -3.63 6.76 -10.69
N LEU A 453 -3.47 5.46 -10.43
CA LEU A 453 -4.30 4.39 -11.02
C LEU A 453 -5.78 4.53 -10.66
N ARG A 454 -6.14 5.13 -9.53
CA ARG A 454 -7.53 5.39 -9.16
C ARG A 454 -8.15 6.41 -10.12
N ILE A 455 -7.44 7.51 -10.38
CA ILE A 455 -7.86 8.55 -11.33
C ILE A 455 -7.99 7.94 -12.73
N VAL A 456 -7.01 7.17 -13.18
CA VAL A 456 -7.05 6.45 -14.47
C VAL A 456 -8.30 5.54 -14.56
N THR A 457 -8.57 4.76 -13.52
CA THR A 457 -9.73 3.86 -13.46
C THR A 457 -11.04 4.64 -13.63
N TRP A 458 -11.21 5.74 -12.88
CA TRP A 458 -12.42 6.54 -12.94
C TRP A 458 -12.55 7.32 -14.25
N CYS A 459 -11.46 7.81 -14.85
CA CYS A 459 -11.49 8.41 -16.19
C CYS A 459 -12.10 7.44 -17.20
N HIS A 460 -11.64 6.19 -17.23
CA HIS A 460 -12.19 5.17 -18.13
C HIS A 460 -13.68 4.88 -17.83
N ILE A 461 -14.09 4.83 -16.56
CA ILE A 461 -15.51 4.66 -16.20
C ILE A 461 -16.35 5.83 -16.74
N TYR A 462 -15.93 7.08 -16.53
CA TYR A 462 -16.69 8.25 -16.98
C TYR A 462 -16.70 8.39 -18.51
N LEU A 463 -15.59 8.11 -19.19
CA LEU A 463 -15.56 8.05 -20.65
C LEU A 463 -16.52 6.97 -21.18
N GLY A 464 -16.59 5.82 -20.52
CA GLY A 464 -17.57 4.78 -20.83
C GLY A 464 -19.01 5.27 -20.71
N ARG A 465 -19.32 6.02 -19.65
CA ARG A 465 -20.66 6.63 -19.45
C ARG A 465 -20.99 7.64 -20.53
N LEU A 466 -20.03 8.48 -20.93
CA LEU A 466 -20.20 9.44 -22.03
C LEU A 466 -20.40 8.73 -23.38
N ASP A 467 -19.70 7.63 -23.62
CA ASP A 467 -19.89 6.79 -24.80
C ASP A 467 -21.28 6.13 -24.82
N ASP A 468 -21.78 5.64 -23.68
CA ASP A 468 -23.13 5.09 -23.59
C ASP A 468 -24.21 6.16 -23.86
N ILE A 469 -24.09 7.34 -23.24
CA ILE A 469 -25.03 8.46 -23.44
C ILE A 469 -25.06 8.92 -24.90
N SER A 470 -23.92 8.88 -25.59
CA SER A 470 -23.84 9.21 -27.02
C SER A 470 -24.24 8.06 -27.96
N GLY A 471 -24.74 6.95 -27.42
CA GLY A 471 -25.16 5.78 -28.19
C GLY A 471 -24.03 4.91 -28.73
N SER A 472 -22.78 5.19 -28.35
CA SER A 472 -21.57 4.48 -28.78
C SER A 472 -21.24 3.29 -27.88
N ARG A 473 -22.17 2.35 -27.71
CA ARG A 473 -22.06 1.23 -26.75
C ARG A 473 -20.76 0.42 -26.88
N ASN A 474 -20.27 0.17 -28.10
CA ASN A 474 -19.03 -0.58 -28.30
C ASN A 474 -17.81 0.15 -27.73
N LYS A 475 -17.76 1.49 -27.83
CA LYS A 475 -16.71 2.30 -27.23
C LYS A 475 -16.84 2.29 -25.70
N ALA A 476 -18.06 2.41 -25.19
CA ALA A 476 -18.34 2.35 -23.76
C ALA A 476 -17.85 1.04 -23.12
N LEU A 477 -18.18 -0.10 -23.74
CA LEU A 477 -17.71 -1.42 -23.30
C LEU A 477 -16.20 -1.55 -23.33
N ALA A 478 -15.51 -0.94 -24.30
CA ALA A 478 -14.05 -0.93 -24.33
C ALA A 478 -13.50 -0.14 -23.13
N GLN A 479 -14.07 1.02 -22.82
CA GLN A 479 -13.66 1.82 -21.68
C GLN A 479 -13.87 1.10 -20.34
N TYR A 480 -15.03 0.49 -20.12
CA TYR A 480 -15.28 -0.27 -18.89
C TYR A 480 -14.35 -1.48 -18.74
N ARG A 481 -14.02 -2.18 -19.84
CA ARG A 481 -13.02 -3.26 -19.82
C ARG A 481 -11.64 -2.73 -19.45
N THR A 482 -11.23 -1.59 -19.98
CA THR A 482 -9.96 -0.96 -19.60
C THR A 482 -9.95 -0.61 -18.11
N ALA A 483 -11.01 0.01 -17.60
CA ALA A 483 -11.16 0.29 -16.17
C ALA A 483 -11.09 -0.98 -15.30
N SER A 484 -11.63 -2.10 -15.77
CA SER A 484 -11.63 -3.38 -15.01
C SER A 484 -10.24 -3.88 -14.65
N LEU A 485 -9.20 -3.52 -15.42
CA LEU A 485 -7.82 -3.95 -15.19
C LEU A 485 -7.25 -3.41 -13.87
N THR A 486 -7.72 -2.25 -13.42
CA THR A 486 -7.25 -1.58 -12.20
C THR A 486 -8.35 -1.44 -11.14
N ALA A 487 -9.63 -1.59 -11.52
CA ALA A 487 -10.78 -1.42 -10.64
C ALA A 487 -10.86 -2.43 -9.48
N GLY A 488 -10.21 -3.60 -9.58
CA GLY A 488 -10.22 -4.61 -8.51
C GLY A 488 -9.65 -4.13 -7.16
N ARG A 489 -8.94 -2.98 -7.16
CA ARG A 489 -8.41 -2.34 -5.95
C ARG A 489 -9.37 -1.30 -5.34
N TYR A 490 -10.48 -0.98 -6.01
CA TYR A 490 -11.40 0.08 -5.66
C TYR A 490 -12.86 -0.43 -5.74
N PRO A 491 -13.48 -0.84 -4.61
CA PRO A 491 -14.79 -1.50 -4.61
C PRO A 491 -15.90 -0.71 -5.34
N GLU A 492 -15.91 0.61 -5.23
CA GLU A 492 -16.89 1.46 -5.93
C GLU A 492 -16.67 1.49 -7.45
N ALA A 493 -15.41 1.60 -7.87
CA ALA A 493 -15.05 1.59 -9.29
C ALA A 493 -15.36 0.22 -9.90
N MET A 494 -15.11 -0.88 -9.16
CA MET A 494 -15.44 -2.23 -9.60
C MET A 494 -16.95 -2.38 -9.83
N ARG A 495 -17.79 -1.92 -8.89
CA ARG A 495 -19.26 -1.93 -9.07
C ARG A 495 -19.70 -1.10 -10.28
N ALA A 496 -19.11 0.07 -10.48
CA ALA A 496 -19.41 0.92 -11.63
C ALA A 496 -19.03 0.26 -12.97
N VAL A 497 -17.89 -0.44 -13.00
CA VAL A 497 -17.44 -1.23 -14.15
C VAL A 497 -18.40 -2.39 -14.42
N GLU A 498 -18.75 -3.18 -13.40
CA GLU A 498 -19.67 -4.32 -13.55
C GLU A 498 -21.04 -3.86 -14.07
N ALA A 499 -21.58 -2.78 -13.50
CA ALA A 499 -22.82 -2.18 -13.96
C ALA A 499 -22.73 -1.72 -15.43
N GLY A 500 -21.68 -0.97 -15.77
CA GLY A 500 -21.44 -0.47 -17.12
C GLY A 500 -21.22 -1.58 -18.15
N LEU A 501 -20.61 -2.71 -17.77
CA LEU A 501 -20.46 -3.88 -18.65
C LEU A 501 -21.80 -4.58 -18.89
N ARG A 502 -22.68 -4.62 -17.88
CA ARG A 502 -23.99 -5.28 -17.98
C ARG A 502 -24.97 -4.48 -18.82
N GLU A 503 -25.10 -3.18 -18.55
CA GLU A 503 -26.14 -2.32 -19.12
C GLU A 503 -25.58 -0.96 -19.58
N PRO A 504 -26.16 -0.33 -20.61
CA PRO A 504 -25.80 1.03 -21.02
C PRO A 504 -26.17 2.05 -19.94
N PHE A 505 -25.21 2.92 -19.60
CA PHE A 505 -25.45 4.00 -18.66
C PHE A 505 -26.44 5.04 -19.24
N GLY A 506 -27.41 5.48 -18.44
CA GLY A 506 -28.36 6.54 -18.82
C GLY A 506 -29.63 6.07 -19.51
N VAL A 507 -29.88 4.76 -19.62
CA VAL A 507 -31.19 4.23 -20.06
C VAL A 507 -32.11 4.12 -18.85
N GLU A 508 -33.18 4.91 -18.80
CA GLU A 508 -34.24 4.73 -17.82
C GLU A 508 -34.93 3.39 -18.08
N VAL A 509 -34.90 2.50 -17.09
CA VAL A 509 -35.69 1.26 -17.13
C VAL A 509 -37.16 1.68 -17.02
N SER A 510 -37.88 1.67 -18.15
CA SER A 510 -39.34 1.68 -18.11
C SER A 510 -39.76 0.44 -17.32
N SER A 511 -40.27 0.64 -16.10
CA SER A 511 -40.98 -0.40 -15.37
C SER A 511 -42.11 -0.89 -16.29
N SER A 512 -41.95 -2.10 -16.84
CA SER A 512 -43.05 -2.76 -17.53
C SER A 512 -44.19 -2.94 -16.50
N PRO A 513 -45.44 -2.59 -16.84
CA PRO A 513 -46.58 -2.88 -15.98
C PRO A 513 -46.66 -4.40 -15.79
N GLY A 514 -46.74 -4.85 -14.53
CA GLY A 514 -46.84 -6.25 -14.20
C GLY A 514 -48.02 -6.93 -14.89
N HIS A 515 -47.77 -8.14 -15.39
CA HIS A 515 -48.78 -9.15 -15.61
C HIS A 515 -48.75 -10.16 -14.46
#